data_AF-A0A0R1Y783-F1
#
_entry.id   AF-A0A0R1Y783-F1
#
_cell.length_a   1.000
_cell.length_b   1.000
_cell.length_c   1.000
_cell.angle_alpha   90.00
_cell.angle_beta   90.00
_cell.angle_gamma   90.00
#
_symmetry.space_group_name_H-M   'P 1'
#
loop_
_entity.id
_entity.type
_entity.pdbx_description
1 polymer ?
#
loop_
_entity_poly.entity_id
_entity_poly.type
_entity_poly.pdbx_seq_one_letter_code
_entity_poly.pdbx_strand_id
1 'polypeptide(L)'
;MSIRYSQDFKDSLVKLHQEGRSLESLAEEFGPSKDSIAIWVKQATPIMIKGQSKTLKDVKQLEKRLAILEEENEILKRAAILLAKK
;
A
#
# COMPACT_ATOMS: atom_id res chain seq x y z
N MET A 1 -12.35 15.55 16.24
CA MET A 1 -11.55 16.16 15.15
C MET A 1 -10.65 15.08 14.57
N SER A 2 -10.54 14.97 13.25
CA SER A 2 -9.63 14.01 12.60
C SER A 2 -8.30 14.69 12.31
N ILE A 3 -7.27 14.41 13.10
CA ILE A 3 -5.90 14.88 12.82
C ILE A 3 -5.35 14.07 11.64
N ARG A 4 -5.00 14.73 10.54
CA ARG A 4 -4.34 14.09 9.39
C ARG A 4 -2.86 14.45 9.39
N TYR A 5 -2.01 13.45 9.62
CA TYR A 5 -0.57 13.56 9.46
C TYR A 5 -0.18 13.41 7.98
N SER A 6 0.82 14.20 7.54
CA SER A 6 1.41 14.09 6.20
C SER A 6 2.10 12.74 6.02
N GLN A 7 2.32 12.33 4.77
CA GLN A 7 2.97 11.06 4.48
C GLN A 7 4.44 11.08 4.90
N ASP A 8 5.17 12.16 4.62
CA ASP A 8 6.60 12.31 4.99
C ASP A 8 6.81 12.19 6.51
N PHE A 9 5.88 12.72 7.30
CA PHE A 9 5.93 12.62 8.76
C PHE A 9 5.74 11.17 9.22
N LYS A 10 4.76 10.45 8.65
CA LYS A 10 4.54 9.03 8.98
C LYS A 10 5.76 8.19 8.60
N ASP A 11 6.30 8.41 7.40
CA ASP A 11 7.47 7.68 6.91
C ASP A 11 8.71 7.93 7.79
N SER A 12 8.86 9.15 8.31
CA SER A 12 9.94 9.49 9.26
C SER A 12 9.82 8.71 10.57
N LEU A 13 8.61 8.62 11.15
CA LEU A 13 8.37 7.86 12.38
C LEU A 13 8.55 6.35 12.19
N VAL A 14 8.12 5.82 11.04
CA VAL A 14 8.37 4.42 10.68
C VAL A 14 9.87 4.14 10.60
N LYS A 15 10.64 5.04 9.96
CA LYS A 15 12.09 4.89 9.83
C LYS A 15 12.78 4.89 11.20
N LEU A 16 12.43 5.83 12.07
CA LEU A 16 12.99 5.90 13.44
C LEU A 16 12.67 4.63 14.25
N HIS A 17 11.49 4.04 14.07
CA HIS A 17 11.14 2.77 14.70
C HIS A 17 11.98 1.61 14.15
N GLN A 18 12.21 1.57 12.84
CA GLN A 18 13.09 0.57 12.19
C GLN A 18 14.55 0.70 12.62
N GLU A 19 14.99 1.91 12.98
CA GLU A 19 16.32 2.19 13.57
C GLU A 19 16.42 1.78 15.05
N GLY A 20 15.34 1.29 15.67
CA GLY A 20 15.34 0.70 17.01
C GLY A 20 14.65 1.54 18.10
N ARG A 21 14.03 2.68 17.76
CA ARG A 21 13.24 3.46 18.72
C ARG A 21 11.96 2.73 19.11
N SER A 22 11.58 2.76 20.40
CA SER A 22 10.31 2.18 20.85
C SER A 22 9.11 3.02 20.40
N LEU A 23 7.96 2.37 20.22
CA LEU A 23 6.73 3.06 19.85
C LEU A 23 6.26 4.01 20.97
N GLU A 24 6.51 3.66 22.24
CA GLU A 24 6.25 4.55 23.38
C GLU A 24 7.03 5.87 23.26
N SER A 25 8.35 5.81 23.01
CA SER A 25 9.19 7.00 22.88
C SER A 25 8.73 7.90 21.74
N LEU A 26 8.35 7.30 20.60
CA LEU A 26 7.87 8.06 19.44
C LEU A 26 6.50 8.69 19.70
N ALA A 27 5.63 8.02 20.45
CA ALA A 27 4.32 8.57 20.80
C ALA A 27 4.43 9.76 21.76
N GLU A 28 5.30 9.66 22.77
CA GLU A 28 5.54 10.73 23.74
C GLU A 28 6.21 11.97 23.10
N GLU A 29 7.17 11.79 22.20
CA GLU A 29 7.92 12.89 21.61
C GLU A 29 7.17 13.60 20.48
N PHE A 30 6.48 12.86 19.62
CA PHE A 30 5.92 13.41 18.38
C PHE A 30 4.41 13.64 18.43
N GLY A 31 3.71 13.04 19.39
CA GLY A 31 2.27 13.26 19.65
C GLY A 31 1.28 12.22 19.10
N PRO A 32 1.52 11.48 17.98
CA PRO A 32 0.62 10.40 17.60
C PRO A 32 0.54 9.31 18.66
N SER A 33 -0.63 8.67 18.79
CA SER A 33 -0.76 7.52 19.69
C SER A 33 0.12 6.35 19.25
N LYS A 34 0.55 5.54 20.21
CA LYS A 34 1.32 4.31 19.97
C LYS A 34 0.68 3.43 18.90
N ASP A 35 -0.64 3.25 18.97
CA ASP A 35 -1.40 2.45 18.01
C ASP A 35 -1.36 3.04 16.58
N SER A 36 -1.42 4.36 16.45
CA SER A 36 -1.33 5.03 15.14
C SER A 36 0.03 4.76 14.49
N ILE A 37 1.11 4.88 15.26
CA ILE A 37 2.47 4.62 14.79
C ILE A 37 2.63 3.14 14.45
N ALA A 38 2.11 2.23 15.28
CA ALA A 38 2.11 0.78 15.01
C ALA A 38 1.42 0.43 13.69
N ILE A 39 0.29 1.07 13.37
CA ILE A 39 -0.41 0.89 12.10
C ILE A 39 0.47 1.35 10.93
N TRP A 40 1.13 2.50 11.04
CA TRP A 40 2.01 2.99 9.96
C TRP A 40 3.22 2.07 9.76
N VAL A 41 3.83 1.59 10.84
CA VAL A 41 4.92 0.60 10.80
C VAL A 41 4.46 -0.67 10.12
N LYS A 42 3.27 -1.18 10.47
CA LYS A 42 2.68 -2.38 9.85
C LYS A 42 2.38 -2.19 8.36
N GLN A 43 1.96 -1.00 7.96
CA GLN A 43 1.70 -0.66 6.56
C GLN A 43 2.98 -0.52 5.73
N ALA A 44 4.06 -0.08 6.38
CA ALA A 44 5.35 0.10 5.76
C ALA A 44 6.24 -1.15 5.83
N THR A 45 5.92 -2.14 6.67
CA THR A 45 6.66 -3.39 6.74
C THR A 45 6.40 -4.19 5.47
N PRO A 46 7.45 -4.49 4.68
CA PRO A 46 7.29 -5.31 3.50
C PRO A 46 6.88 -6.72 3.91
N ILE A 47 5.82 -7.24 3.29
CA ILE A 47 5.41 -8.63 3.44
C ILE A 47 6.04 -9.42 2.29
N MET A 48 6.74 -10.50 2.64
CA MET A 48 7.27 -11.45 1.67
C MET A 48 6.12 -12.25 1.08
N ILE A 49 5.82 -12.04 -0.19
CA ILE A 49 4.84 -12.84 -0.94
C ILE A 49 5.59 -13.55 -2.07
N LYS A 50 5.66 -14.88 -2.00
CA LYS A 50 6.35 -15.75 -2.98
C LYS A 50 7.81 -15.35 -3.23
N GLY A 51 8.57 -15.04 -2.18
CA GLY A 51 9.99 -14.70 -2.27
C GLY A 51 10.29 -13.28 -2.78
N GLN A 52 9.27 -12.45 -2.98
CA GLN A 52 9.42 -11.03 -3.30
C GLN A 52 8.91 -10.17 -2.14
N SER A 53 9.73 -9.20 -1.72
CA SER A 53 9.32 -8.13 -0.82
C SER A 53 8.29 -7.26 -1.54
N LYS A 54 7.03 -7.29 -1.10
CA LYS A 54 5.97 -6.44 -1.64
C LYS A 54 5.35 -5.60 -0.54
N THR A 55 5.13 -4.33 -0.85
CA THR A 55 4.42 -3.40 0.04
C THR A 55 2.93 -3.36 -0.33
N LEU A 56 2.07 -2.86 0.57
CA LEU A 56 0.64 -2.67 0.28
C LEU A 56 0.38 -1.72 -0.90
N LYS A 57 1.30 -0.79 -1.18
CA LYS A 57 1.24 0.06 -2.37
C LYS A 57 1.39 -0.76 -3.65
N ASP A 58 2.30 -1.72 -3.66
CA ASP A 58 2.54 -2.60 -4.81
C ASP A 58 1.31 -3.47 -5.10
N VAL A 59 0.66 -3.98 -4.04
CA VAL A 59 -0.58 -4.77 -4.18
C VAL A 59 -1.69 -3.94 -4.82
N LYS A 60 -1.95 -2.71 -4.33
CA LYS A 60 -2.96 -1.84 -4.94
C LYS A 60 -2.67 -1.46 -6.38
N GLN A 61 -1.39 -1.26 -6.72
CA GLN A 61 -1.01 -0.95 -8.10
C GLN A 61 -1.18 -2.16 -9.02
N LEU A 62 -0.93 -3.37 -8.52
CA LEU A 62 -1.20 -4.61 -9.23
C LEU A 62 -2.70 -4.83 -9.44
N GLU A 63 -3.54 -4.58 -8.43
CA GLU A 63 -5.01 -4.67 -8.56
C GLU A 63 -5.53 -3.72 -9.65
N LYS A 64 -5.04 -2.48 -9.69
CA LYS A 64 -5.41 -1.53 -10.75
C LYS A 64 -5.01 -2.02 -12.13
N ARG A 65 -3.79 -2.55 -12.28
CA ARG A 65 -3.32 -3.10 -13.55
C ARG A 65 -4.17 -4.31 -13.98
N LEU A 66 -4.50 -5.18 -13.03
CA LEU A 66 -5.35 -6.35 -13.30
C LEU A 66 -6.71 -5.93 -13.84
N ALA A 67 -7.37 -4.95 -13.21
CA ALA A 67 -8.67 -4.45 -13.66
C ALA A 67 -8.64 -3.89 -15.08
N ILE A 68 -7.60 -3.11 -15.43
CA ILE A 68 -7.41 -2.58 -16.79
C ILE A 68 -7.21 -3.72 -17.78
N LEU A 69 -6.36 -4.71 -17.46
CA LEU A 69 -6.12 -5.85 -18.34
C LEU A 69 -7.38 -6.68 -18.56
N GLU A 70 -8.21 -6.87 -17.53
CA GLU A 70 -9.48 -7.60 -17.65
C GLU A 70 -10.45 -6.86 -18.57
N GLU A 71 -10.55 -5.53 -18.44
CA GLU A 71 -11.38 -4.70 -19.32
C GLU A 71 -10.90 -4.74 -20.78
N GLU A 72 -9.59 -4.59 -21.02
CA GLU A 72 -9.00 -4.73 -22.35
C GLU A 72 -9.29 -6.12 -22.95
N ASN A 73 -9.17 -7.18 -22.15
CA ASN A 73 -9.44 -8.54 -22.60
C ASN A 73 -10.91 -8.73 -23.00
N GLU A 74 -11.85 -8.16 -22.24
CA GLU A 74 -13.27 -8.21 -22.59
C GLU A 74 -13.60 -7.45 -23.88
N ILE A 75 -12.98 -6.28 -24.10
CA ILE A 75 -13.11 -5.53 -25.36
C ILE A 75 -12.59 -6.37 -26.53
N LEU A 76 -11.42 -6.99 -26.37
CA LEU A 76 -10.80 -7.83 -27.41
C LEU A 76 -11.68 -9.05 -27.74
N LYS A 77 -12.23 -9.73 -26.72
CA LYS A 77 -13.16 -10.86 -26.93
C LYS A 77 -14.41 -10.42 -27.71
N ARG A 78 -15.01 -9.29 -27.34
CA ARG A 78 -16.18 -8.74 -28.04
C ARG A 78 -15.86 -8.42 -29.49
N ALA A 79 -14.72 -7.78 -29.75
CA ALA A 79 -14.25 -7.49 -31.11
C ALA A 79 -14.03 -8.78 -31.93
N ALA A 80 -13.39 -9.79 -31.34
CA ALA A 80 -13.19 -11.09 -32.00
C ALA A 80 -14.50 -11.76 -32.39
N ILE A 81 -15.52 -11.74 -31.52
CA ILE A 81 -16.86 -12.27 -31.82
C ILE A 81 -17.53 -11.51 -32.96
N LEU A 82 -17.42 -10.17 -32.98
CA LEU A 82 -17.99 -9.34 -34.05
C LEU A 82 -17.30 -9.62 -35.40
N LEU A 83 -15.97 -9.76 -35.40
CA LEU A 83 -15.19 -10.09 -36.59
C LEU A 83 -15.50 -11.50 -37.11
N ALA A 84 -15.67 -12.48 -36.23
CA ALA A 84 -15.99 -13.86 -36.61
C ALA A 84 -17.44 -14.04 -37.13
N LYS A 85 -18.32 -13.06 -36.88
CA LYS A 85 -19.71 -13.05 -37.39
C LYS A 85 -19.85 -12.37 -38.76
N LYS A 86 -18.76 -11.78 -39.29
CA LYS A 86 -18.70 -11.19 -40.63
C LYS A 86 -18.13 -12.20 -41.62
#